data_AF-A0A2G4HNN2-F1
#
_entry.id   AF-A0A2G4HNN2-F1
#
_cell.length_a   1.000
_cell.length_b   1.000
_cell.length_c   1.000
_cell.angle_alpha   90.00
_cell.angle_beta   90.00
_cell.angle_gamma   90.00
#
_symmetry.space_group_name_H-M   'P 1'
#
loop_
_entity.id
_entity.type
_entity.pdbx_description
1 polymer ?
#
loop_
_entity_poly.entity_id
_entity_poly.type
_entity_poly.pdbx_seq_one_letter_code
_entity_poly.pdbx_strand_id
1 'polypeptide(L)'
;MLSSPEVLWQAPFQEVVAAQAGQQLSGPWRLLLLGDGSPTRHLQLLSGLAVDVELIAMEPEPLAGPEAPAEVADLAPPLLRRQVWLRCGQDCLAWAESWWNQEQADRHLGQRHQPIWHSLTANRAELYREVDGLAQVTAPWLEERFDRPGPFWSRHYRFFRGGKELTVIREVFSPQLERWLGPSLGAAERSLTDARPGERSGLQHNDLGIP
;
A
#
# COMPACT_ATOMS: atom_id res chain seq x y z
N MET A 1 -12.47 8.94 -14.66
CA MET A 1 -11.46 8.80 -13.59
C MET A 1 -12.15 8.58 -12.25
N LEU A 2 -11.59 7.75 -11.37
CA LEU A 2 -12.09 7.58 -10.00
C LEU A 2 -11.47 8.66 -9.09
N SER A 3 -12.22 9.13 -8.09
CA SER A 3 -11.63 9.96 -7.04
C SER A 3 -10.60 9.15 -6.24
N SER A 4 -9.57 9.84 -5.75
CA SER A 4 -8.67 9.27 -4.75
C SER A 4 -9.46 8.72 -3.56
N PRO A 5 -9.07 7.58 -2.96
CA PRO A 5 -9.73 7.08 -1.77
C PRO A 5 -9.48 8.02 -0.58
N GLU A 6 -10.43 8.07 0.34
CA GLU A 6 -10.34 8.87 1.57
C GLU A 6 -9.30 8.25 2.50
N VAL A 7 -8.43 9.09 3.06
CA VAL A 7 -7.45 8.68 4.06
C VAL A 7 -8.07 8.69 5.46
N LEU A 8 -8.27 7.50 6.04
CA LEU A 8 -8.79 7.35 7.40
C LEU A 8 -7.69 7.51 8.46
N TRP A 9 -6.49 7.07 8.13
CA TRP A 9 -5.32 7.14 9.00
C TRP A 9 -4.04 7.10 8.17
N GLN A 10 -3.01 7.82 8.60
CA GLN A 10 -1.69 7.82 7.98
C GLN A 10 -0.60 7.86 9.06
N ALA A 11 0.44 7.03 8.89
CA ALA A 11 1.62 7.05 9.74
C ALA A 11 2.41 8.36 9.55
N PRO A 12 3.04 8.91 10.60
CA PRO A 12 3.94 10.04 10.45
C PRO A 12 5.09 9.72 9.49
N PHE A 13 5.38 10.63 8.55
CA PHE A 13 6.46 10.47 7.55
C PHE A 13 7.79 10.08 8.19
N GLN A 14 8.16 10.73 9.30
CA GLN A 14 9.41 10.45 10.02
C GLN A 14 9.50 9.00 10.52
N GLU A 15 8.38 8.42 10.96
CA GLU A 15 8.34 7.03 11.41
C GLU A 15 8.46 6.05 10.24
N VAL A 16 7.93 6.40 9.06
CA VAL A 16 8.04 5.57 7.86
C VAL A 16 9.51 5.49 7.42
N VAL A 17 10.16 6.66 7.26
CA VAL A 17 11.56 6.75 6.83
C VAL A 17 12.51 6.11 7.85
N ALA A 18 12.21 6.23 9.15
CA ALA A 18 12.99 5.58 10.21
C ALA A 18 12.72 4.08 10.39
N ALA A 19 11.85 3.47 9.56
CA ALA A 19 11.40 2.08 9.68
C ALA A 19 10.77 1.75 11.06
N GLN A 20 10.14 2.74 11.67
CA GLN A 20 9.45 2.64 12.96
C GLN A 20 7.93 2.48 12.81
N ALA A 21 7.37 2.89 11.67
CA ALA A 21 5.95 2.75 11.38
C ALA A 21 5.51 1.27 11.24
N GLY A 22 4.22 1.01 11.47
CA GLY A 22 3.60 -0.27 11.16
C GLY A 22 4.00 -1.43 12.09
N GLN A 23 4.34 -1.16 13.36
CA GLN A 23 4.66 -2.21 14.35
C GLN A 23 3.50 -3.18 14.61
N GLN A 24 2.27 -2.72 14.39
CA GLN A 24 1.06 -3.53 14.47
C GLN A 24 0.89 -4.47 13.27
N LEU A 25 1.58 -4.22 12.16
CA LEU A 25 1.49 -5.08 10.97
C LEU A 25 2.21 -6.41 11.23
N SER A 26 1.68 -7.49 10.69
CA SER A 26 2.41 -8.75 10.63
C SER A 26 3.66 -8.60 9.75
N GLY A 27 4.68 -9.42 10.00
CA GLY A 27 5.95 -9.37 9.27
C GLY A 27 5.79 -9.34 7.72
N PRO A 28 5.00 -10.26 7.12
CA PRO A 28 4.77 -10.26 5.68
C PRO A 28 4.12 -8.98 5.14
N TRP A 29 3.13 -8.43 5.86
CA TRP A 29 2.48 -7.18 5.48
C TRP A 29 3.38 -5.97 5.64
N ARG A 30 4.22 -5.93 6.68
CA ARG A 30 5.22 -4.88 6.86
C ARG A 30 6.24 -4.89 5.71
N LEU A 31 6.69 -6.06 5.26
CA LEU A 31 7.57 -6.19 4.09
C LEU A 31 6.87 -5.77 2.79
N LEU A 32 5.60 -6.12 2.60
CA LEU A 32 4.84 -5.70 1.42
C LEU A 32 4.64 -4.18 1.38
N LEU A 33 4.29 -3.57 2.51
CA LEU A 33 3.90 -2.17 2.58
C LEU A 33 5.09 -1.22 2.68
N LEU A 34 6.10 -1.55 3.49
CA LEU A 34 7.26 -0.69 3.75
C LEU A 34 8.52 -1.09 2.96
N GLY A 35 8.50 -2.24 2.29
CA GLY A 35 9.61 -2.68 1.44
C GLY A 35 9.67 -1.93 0.11
N ASP A 36 10.87 -1.84 -0.46
CA ASP A 36 11.17 -1.24 -1.76
C ASP A 36 10.93 -2.18 -2.97
N GLY A 37 10.44 -3.39 -2.71
CA GLY A 37 10.17 -4.40 -3.73
C GLY A 37 9.03 -4.04 -4.68
N SER A 38 9.11 -4.50 -5.93
CA SER A 38 8.07 -4.26 -6.94
C SER A 38 6.77 -5.01 -6.57
N PRO A 39 5.63 -4.30 -6.41
CA PRO A 39 4.38 -4.93 -6.00
C PRO A 39 3.88 -5.92 -7.06
N THR A 40 4.06 -5.64 -8.35
CA THR A 40 3.69 -6.62 -9.38
C THR A 40 4.52 -7.89 -9.30
N ARG A 41 5.81 -7.79 -8.94
CA ARG A 41 6.64 -8.98 -8.69
C ARG A 41 6.19 -9.73 -7.43
N HIS A 42 5.84 -9.01 -6.36
CA HIS A 42 5.31 -9.63 -5.14
C HIS A 42 4.00 -10.38 -5.42
N LEU A 43 3.03 -9.75 -6.11
CA LEU A 43 1.77 -10.37 -6.48
C LEU A 43 1.96 -11.62 -7.35
N GLN A 44 2.90 -11.58 -8.31
CA GLN A 44 3.25 -12.74 -9.12
C GLN A 44 3.87 -13.86 -8.29
N LEU A 45 4.76 -13.53 -7.34
CA LEU A 45 5.40 -14.53 -6.46
C LEU A 45 4.38 -15.19 -5.52
N LEU A 46 3.44 -14.40 -4.97
CA LEU A 46 2.40 -14.91 -4.07
C LEU A 46 1.37 -15.75 -4.82
N SER A 47 0.90 -15.28 -5.98
CA SER A 47 -0.17 -15.96 -6.72
C SER A 47 0.31 -17.06 -7.66
N GLY A 48 1.58 -17.04 -8.07
CA GLY A 48 2.09 -17.86 -9.16
C GLY A 48 1.56 -17.48 -10.54
N LEU A 49 0.79 -16.39 -10.65
CA LEU A 49 0.15 -15.93 -11.88
C LEU A 49 0.77 -14.65 -12.41
N ALA A 50 0.71 -14.44 -13.72
CA ALA A 50 1.06 -13.15 -14.30
C ALA A 50 0.10 -12.06 -13.81
N VAL A 51 0.65 -10.86 -13.56
CA VAL A 51 -0.15 -9.69 -13.19
C VAL A 51 -0.65 -9.02 -14.47
N ASP A 52 -1.97 -8.96 -14.61
CA ASP A 52 -2.64 -8.16 -15.63
C ASP A 52 -2.94 -6.76 -15.08
N VAL A 53 -2.74 -5.73 -15.92
CA VAL A 53 -2.91 -4.32 -15.55
C VAL A 53 -4.10 -3.77 -16.32
N GLU A 54 -5.23 -3.65 -15.62
CA GLU A 54 -6.48 -3.13 -16.18
C GLU A 54 -6.51 -1.62 -15.99
N LEU A 55 -6.35 -0.87 -17.08
CA LEU A 55 -6.33 0.59 -17.07
C LEU A 55 -7.73 1.17 -16.81
N ILE A 56 -7.84 2.04 -15.80
CA ILE A 56 -9.08 2.76 -15.47
C ILE A 56 -9.09 4.10 -16.19
N ALA A 57 -8.02 4.88 -16.01
CA ALA A 57 -7.89 6.22 -16.58
C ALA A 57 -6.41 6.60 -16.72
N MET A 58 -6.12 7.45 -17.69
CA MET A 58 -4.81 8.07 -17.89
C MET A 58 -5.03 9.44 -18.51
N GLU A 59 -5.22 10.46 -17.68
CA GLU A 59 -5.72 11.77 -18.10
C GLU A 59 -4.92 12.90 -17.44
N PRO A 60 -4.87 14.11 -18.05
CA PRO A 60 -4.27 15.28 -17.43
C PRO A 60 -4.91 15.60 -16.08
N GLU A 61 -4.10 15.97 -15.11
CA GLU A 61 -4.57 16.41 -13.78
C GLU A 61 -3.92 17.74 -13.42
N PRO A 62 -4.51 18.89 -13.81
CA PRO A 62 -3.88 20.19 -13.62
C PRO A 62 -3.56 20.53 -12.16
N LEU A 63 -4.36 20.01 -11.24
CA LEU A 63 -4.18 20.17 -9.81
C LEU A 63 -4.55 18.85 -9.11
N ALA A 64 -3.62 18.32 -8.32
CA ALA A 64 -3.87 17.14 -7.52
C ALA A 64 -4.96 17.43 -6.46
N GLY A 65 -5.89 16.49 -6.29
CA GLY A 65 -6.94 16.61 -5.27
C GLY A 65 -6.39 16.59 -3.84
N PRO A 66 -7.19 16.98 -2.84
CA PRO A 66 -6.76 17.03 -1.43
C PRO A 66 -6.33 15.68 -0.87
N GLU A 67 -6.90 14.59 -1.40
CA GLU A 67 -6.57 13.21 -1.03
C GLU A 67 -5.35 12.67 -1.78
N ALA A 68 -4.65 13.46 -2.60
CA ALA A 68 -3.39 13.01 -3.20
C ALA A 68 -2.25 13.07 -2.16
N PRO A 69 -1.22 12.20 -2.26
CA PRO A 69 -0.02 12.35 -1.46
C PRO A 69 0.59 13.76 -1.61
N ALA A 70 1.13 14.31 -0.53
CA ALA A 70 1.65 15.68 -0.52
C ALA A 70 2.81 15.86 -1.50
N GLU A 71 3.60 14.80 -1.68
CA GLU A 71 4.75 14.66 -2.56
C GLU A 71 4.40 14.86 -4.04
N VAL A 72 3.11 14.78 -4.42
CA VAL A 72 2.67 15.12 -5.78
C VAL A 72 2.97 16.60 -6.11
N ALA A 73 3.01 17.47 -5.10
CA ALA A 73 3.39 18.88 -5.27
C ALA A 73 4.85 19.07 -5.71
N ASP A 74 5.71 18.07 -5.51
CA ASP A 74 7.13 18.12 -5.91
C ASP A 74 7.31 17.83 -7.43
N LEU A 75 6.27 17.31 -8.09
CA LEU A 75 6.32 16.99 -9.51
C LEU A 75 6.13 18.23 -10.38
N ALA A 76 6.94 18.34 -11.44
CA ALA A 76 6.81 19.43 -12.40
C ALA A 76 5.51 19.30 -13.23
N PRO A 77 4.68 20.35 -13.35
CA PRO A 77 3.52 20.35 -14.24
C PRO A 77 3.94 20.42 -15.73
N PRO A 78 3.02 20.14 -16.68
CA PRO A 78 1.65 19.68 -16.46
C PRO A 78 1.64 18.22 -15.97
N LEU A 79 0.74 17.92 -15.02
CA LEU A 79 0.64 16.59 -14.47
C LEU A 79 -0.32 15.72 -15.27
N LEU A 80 -0.03 14.43 -15.26
CA LEU A 80 -0.87 13.35 -15.75
C LEU A 80 -1.09 12.35 -14.61
N ARG A 81 -2.33 11.91 -14.44
CA ARG A 81 -2.71 10.88 -13.48
C ARG A 81 -3.13 9.62 -14.20
N ARG A 82 -2.55 8.50 -13.79
CA ARG A 82 -2.87 7.16 -14.28
C ARG A 82 -3.41 6.31 -13.14
N GLN A 83 -4.51 5.61 -13.37
CA GLN A 83 -5.17 4.72 -12.42
C GLN A 83 -5.35 3.33 -13.03
N VAL A 84 -5.05 2.28 -12.27
CA VAL A 84 -5.10 0.89 -12.73
C VAL A 84 -5.57 -0.05 -11.64
N TRP A 85 -6.16 -1.17 -12.05
CA TRP A 85 -6.27 -2.38 -11.24
C TRP A 85 -5.14 -3.35 -11.55
N LEU A 86 -4.65 -4.04 -10.53
CA LEU A 86 -3.67 -5.12 -10.65
C LEU A 86 -4.37 -6.45 -10.36
N ARG A 87 -4.45 -7.30 -11.38
CA ARG A 87 -5.18 -8.56 -11.34
C ARG A 87 -4.26 -9.76 -11.48
N CYS A 88 -4.59 -10.84 -10.78
CA CYS A 88 -3.93 -12.14 -10.95
C CYS A 88 -5.00 -13.18 -11.25
N GLY A 89 -5.18 -13.52 -12.53
CA GLY A 89 -6.33 -14.30 -12.96
C GLY A 89 -7.64 -13.56 -12.70
N GLN A 90 -8.54 -14.16 -11.91
CA GLN A 90 -9.83 -13.56 -11.59
C GLN A 90 -9.74 -12.52 -10.46
N ASP A 91 -8.73 -12.61 -9.61
CA ASP A 91 -8.63 -11.81 -8.39
C ASP A 91 -8.09 -10.41 -8.67
N CYS A 92 -8.77 -9.39 -8.16
CA CYS A 92 -8.27 -8.02 -8.09
C CYS A 92 -7.51 -7.85 -6.77
N LEU A 93 -6.18 -7.78 -6.84
CA LEU A 93 -5.32 -7.84 -5.65
C LEU A 93 -4.80 -6.48 -5.20
N ALA A 94 -4.80 -5.49 -6.09
CA ALA A 94 -4.46 -4.13 -5.74
C ALA A 94 -5.07 -3.13 -6.72
N TRP A 95 -5.19 -1.90 -6.23
CA TRP A 95 -5.42 -0.72 -7.02
C TRP A 95 -4.18 0.15 -6.95
N ALA A 96 -3.87 0.86 -8.02
CA ALA A 96 -2.79 1.82 -7.99
C ALA A 96 -3.14 3.07 -8.78
N GLU A 97 -2.59 4.17 -8.32
CA GLU A 97 -2.56 5.40 -9.08
C GLU A 97 -1.18 6.03 -9.04
N SER A 98 -0.90 6.83 -10.05
CA SER A 98 0.41 7.44 -10.20
C SER A 98 0.30 8.79 -10.86
N TRP A 99 1.11 9.72 -10.37
CA TRP A 99 1.24 11.08 -10.86
C TRP A 99 2.58 11.25 -11.55
N TRP A 100 2.55 11.95 -12.67
CA TRP A 100 3.69 12.14 -13.54
C TRP A 100 3.68 13.53 -14.12
N ASN A 101 4.85 14.10 -14.38
CA ASN A 101 4.96 15.11 -15.41
C ASN A 101 4.56 14.50 -16.77
N GLN A 102 3.77 15.20 -17.59
CA GLN A 102 3.27 14.71 -18.88
C GLN A 102 4.39 14.23 -19.81
N GLU A 103 5.49 14.99 -19.91
CA GLU A 103 6.61 14.61 -20.79
C GLU A 103 7.29 13.34 -20.31
N GLN A 104 7.43 13.16 -18.99
CA GLN A 104 7.95 11.91 -18.41
C GLN A 104 6.99 10.74 -18.63
N ALA A 105 5.68 10.98 -18.48
CA ALA A 105 4.65 9.99 -18.78
C ALA A 105 4.73 9.53 -20.23
N ASP A 106 4.84 10.43 -21.20
CA ASP A 106 4.90 10.08 -22.62
C ASP A 106 6.13 9.24 -22.96
N ARG A 107 7.27 9.52 -22.31
CA ARG A 107 8.51 8.74 -22.47
C ARG A 107 8.46 7.36 -21.82
N HIS A 108 7.75 7.23 -20.68
CA HIS A 108 7.83 6.04 -19.82
C HIS A 108 6.57 5.17 -19.82
N LEU A 109 5.42 5.67 -20.29
CA LEU A 109 4.13 4.97 -20.26
C LEU A 109 3.59 4.67 -21.66
N GLY A 110 4.45 4.70 -22.69
CA GLY A 110 4.07 4.46 -24.08
C GLY A 110 3.28 3.16 -24.32
N GLN A 111 3.47 2.14 -23.49
CA GLN A 111 2.62 0.94 -23.43
C GLN A 111 1.73 0.99 -22.19
N ARG A 112 0.56 1.63 -22.35
CA ARG A 112 -0.34 2.04 -21.25
C ARG A 112 -0.82 0.89 -20.34
N HIS A 113 -0.80 -0.35 -20.82
CA HIS A 113 -1.22 -1.54 -20.09
C HIS A 113 -0.05 -2.31 -19.44
N GLN A 114 1.17 -1.78 -19.45
CA GLN A 114 2.27 -2.43 -18.77
C GLN A 114 2.44 -1.96 -17.32
N PRO A 115 3.00 -2.81 -16.44
CA PRO A 115 3.47 -2.36 -15.14
C PRO A 115 4.54 -1.28 -15.29
N ILE A 116 4.44 -0.22 -14.48
CA ILE A 116 5.38 0.91 -14.47
C ILE A 116 6.84 0.43 -14.37
N TRP A 117 7.10 -0.55 -13.49
CA TRP A 117 8.44 -1.10 -13.28
C TRP A 117 9.07 -1.67 -14.57
N HIS A 118 8.31 -2.35 -15.42
CA HIS A 118 8.84 -2.90 -16.68
C HIS A 118 9.28 -1.77 -17.61
N SER A 119 8.47 -0.72 -17.74
CA SER A 119 8.82 0.43 -18.59
C SER A 119 9.99 1.24 -18.04
N LEU A 120 10.07 1.40 -16.71
CA LEU A 120 11.14 2.16 -16.07
C LEU A 120 12.49 1.43 -16.09
N THR A 121 12.49 0.10 -15.98
CA THR A 121 13.72 -0.71 -15.95
C THR A 121 14.13 -1.29 -17.31
N ALA A 122 13.36 -1.07 -18.38
CA ALA A 122 13.67 -1.54 -19.73
C ALA A 122 15.08 -1.13 -20.19
N ASN A 123 15.56 0.05 -19.76
CA ASN A 123 16.91 0.56 -20.07
C ASN A 123 17.93 0.31 -18.95
N ARG A 124 17.60 -0.51 -17.93
CA ARG A 124 18.42 -0.76 -16.73
C ARG A 124 18.94 0.52 -16.07
N ALA A 125 18.18 1.62 -16.17
CA ALA A 125 18.53 2.88 -15.55
C ALA A 125 18.44 2.74 -14.03
N GLU A 126 19.38 3.35 -13.32
CA GLU A 126 19.32 3.45 -11.87
C GLU A 126 18.08 4.25 -11.45
N LEU A 127 17.23 3.60 -10.66
CA LEU A 127 15.99 4.16 -10.11
C LEU A 127 16.07 3.98 -8.61
N TYR A 128 15.98 5.09 -7.90
CA TYR A 128 15.88 5.08 -6.45
C TYR A 128 14.41 5.16 -6.06
N ARG A 129 14.00 4.37 -5.08
CA ARG A 129 12.65 4.38 -4.52
C ARG A 129 12.73 4.78 -3.05
N GLU A 130 11.84 5.68 -2.66
CA GLU A 130 11.66 6.07 -1.27
C GLU A 130 10.20 5.82 -0.88
N VAL A 131 9.95 4.96 0.10
CA VAL A 131 8.60 4.77 0.63
C VAL A 131 8.30 5.92 1.58
N ASP A 132 7.40 6.80 1.15
CA ASP A 132 7.09 8.06 1.83
C ASP A 132 5.97 7.89 2.86
N GLY A 133 5.02 6.96 2.63
CA GLY A 133 3.95 6.78 3.60
C GLY A 133 3.22 5.46 3.60
N LEU A 134 2.62 5.21 4.77
CA LEU A 134 1.76 4.08 5.10
C LEU A 134 0.44 4.63 5.62
N ALA A 135 -0.68 4.10 5.11
CA ALA A 135 -2.01 4.60 5.45
C ALA A 135 -3.07 3.49 5.47
N GLN A 136 -4.20 3.78 6.08
CA GLN A 136 -5.47 3.09 5.88
C GLN A 136 -6.42 4.01 5.12
N VAL A 137 -7.05 3.49 4.08
CA VAL A 137 -7.95 4.25 3.21
C VAL A 137 -9.29 3.55 3.03
N THR A 138 -10.29 4.29 2.58
CA THR A 138 -11.59 3.74 2.20
C THR A 138 -12.16 4.37 0.95
N ALA A 139 -12.92 3.58 0.18
CA ALA A 139 -13.78 4.07 -0.88
C ALA A 139 -14.80 2.99 -1.27
N PRO A 140 -16.06 3.34 -1.59
CA PRO A 140 -17.07 2.35 -2.00
C PRO A 140 -16.66 1.50 -3.22
N TRP A 141 -15.99 2.12 -4.20
CA TRP A 141 -15.51 1.43 -5.40
C TRP A 141 -14.35 0.47 -5.13
N LEU A 142 -13.60 0.64 -4.04
CA LEU A 142 -12.61 -0.35 -3.59
C LEU A 142 -13.31 -1.58 -3.02
N GLU A 143 -14.33 -1.37 -2.17
CA GLU A 143 -15.10 -2.47 -1.57
C GLU A 143 -15.79 -3.32 -2.64
N GLU A 144 -16.43 -2.66 -3.61
CA GLU A 144 -17.08 -3.31 -4.75
C GLU A 144 -16.07 -4.13 -5.56
N ARG A 145 -14.91 -3.55 -5.90
CA ARG A 145 -13.94 -4.22 -6.78
C ARG A 145 -13.16 -5.33 -6.09
N PHE A 146 -12.84 -5.16 -4.81
CA PHE A 146 -12.14 -6.17 -4.01
C PHE A 146 -13.08 -7.24 -3.44
N ASP A 147 -14.40 -7.04 -3.52
CA ASP A 147 -15.41 -7.93 -2.95
C ASP A 147 -15.17 -8.21 -1.46
N ARG A 148 -14.71 -7.16 -0.75
CA ARG A 148 -14.36 -7.19 0.68
C ARG A 148 -14.56 -5.80 1.27
N PRO A 149 -15.07 -5.68 2.51
CA PRO A 149 -15.15 -4.39 3.19
C PRO A 149 -13.76 -3.87 3.57
N GLY A 150 -13.63 -2.55 3.69
CA GLY A 150 -12.43 -1.89 4.21
C GLY A 150 -12.33 -1.92 5.75
N PRO A 151 -11.38 -1.16 6.34
CA PRO A 151 -10.43 -0.28 5.65
C PRO A 151 -9.32 -1.05 4.91
N PHE A 152 -8.69 -0.39 3.94
CA PHE A 152 -7.65 -0.99 3.10
C PHE A 152 -6.27 -0.42 3.42
N TRP A 153 -5.27 -1.29 3.47
CA TRP A 153 -3.88 -0.86 3.60
C TRP A 153 -3.39 -0.22 2.31
N SER A 154 -2.75 0.92 2.48
CA SER A 154 -2.23 1.75 1.40
C SER A 154 -0.80 2.15 1.70
N ARG A 155 -0.01 2.31 0.63
CA ARG A 155 1.29 2.94 0.69
C ARG A 155 1.44 3.93 -0.45
N HIS A 156 2.34 4.89 -0.29
CA HIS A 156 2.81 5.69 -1.41
C HIS A 156 4.31 5.90 -1.33
N TYR A 157 4.89 6.15 -2.49
CA TYR A 157 6.33 6.29 -2.67
C TYR A 157 6.66 7.12 -3.91
N ARG A 158 7.85 7.72 -3.89
CA ARG A 158 8.45 8.38 -5.05
C ARG A 158 9.47 7.48 -5.73
N PHE A 159 9.54 7.63 -7.05
CA PHE A 159 10.71 7.23 -7.81
C PHE A 159 11.56 8.44 -8.14
N PHE A 160 12.87 8.28 -8.06
CA PHE A 160 13.85 9.29 -8.43
C PHE A 160 14.74 8.79 -9.57
N ARG A 161 15.12 9.70 -10.46
CA ARG A 161 16.08 9.45 -11.53
C ARG A 161 17.02 10.64 -11.68
N GLY A 162 18.31 10.42 -11.51
CA GLY A 162 19.31 11.49 -11.55
C GLY A 162 19.09 12.56 -10.46
N GLY A 163 18.64 12.14 -9.28
CA GLY A 163 18.39 13.03 -8.13
C GLY A 163 17.12 13.87 -8.22
N LYS A 164 16.23 13.60 -9.18
CA LYS A 164 14.94 14.30 -9.34
C LYS A 164 13.77 13.32 -9.28
N GLU A 165 12.67 13.80 -8.72
CA GLU A 165 11.38 13.12 -8.64
C GLU A 165 10.85 12.83 -10.04
N LEU A 166 10.57 11.57 -10.31
CA LEU A 166 10.06 11.10 -11.60
C LEU A 166 8.55 10.89 -11.56
N THR A 167 8.07 10.26 -10.47
CA THR A 167 6.66 9.95 -10.26
C THR A 167 6.39 9.71 -8.79
N VAL A 168 5.16 10.00 -8.39
CA VAL A 168 4.58 9.57 -7.11
C VAL A 168 3.58 8.46 -7.42
N ILE A 169 3.63 7.37 -6.67
CA ILE A 169 2.73 6.23 -6.84
C ILE A 169 2.06 5.94 -5.50
N ARG A 170 0.73 5.78 -5.52
CA ARG A 170 -0.03 5.21 -4.41
C ARG A 170 -0.60 3.86 -4.82
N GLU A 171 -0.52 2.92 -3.89
CA GLU A 171 -1.05 1.57 -4.03
C GLU A 171 -1.95 1.24 -2.85
N VAL A 172 -3.09 0.60 -3.14
CA VAL A 172 -4.04 0.11 -2.15
C VAL A 172 -4.20 -1.39 -2.35
N PHE A 173 -4.08 -2.16 -1.28
CA PHE A 173 -4.00 -3.62 -1.34
C PHE A 173 -5.30 -4.29 -0.89
N SER A 174 -5.70 -5.32 -1.64
CA SER A 174 -6.89 -6.12 -1.35
C SER A 174 -6.69 -6.99 -0.10
N PRO A 175 -7.68 -7.12 0.80
CA PRO A 175 -7.63 -8.05 1.93
C PRO A 175 -7.52 -9.51 1.50
N GLN A 176 -7.83 -9.83 0.24
CA GLN A 176 -7.65 -11.19 -0.31
C GLN A 176 -6.19 -11.66 -0.23
N LEU A 177 -5.22 -10.75 -0.15
CA LEU A 177 -3.80 -11.10 0.01
C LEU A 177 -3.49 -11.83 1.32
N GLU A 178 -4.36 -11.72 2.34
CA GLU A 178 -4.19 -12.45 3.60
C GLU A 178 -4.16 -13.97 3.41
N ARG A 179 -4.71 -14.49 2.32
CA ARG A 179 -4.64 -15.93 1.99
C ARG A 179 -3.20 -16.45 1.83
N TRP A 180 -2.25 -15.58 1.51
CA TRP A 180 -0.83 -15.93 1.41
C TRP A 180 0.02 -15.26 2.49
N LEU A 181 -0.30 -14.03 2.87
CA LEU A 181 0.49 -13.25 3.82
C LEU A 181 0.11 -13.50 5.28
N GLY A 182 -1.00 -14.21 5.52
CA GLY A 182 -1.66 -14.23 6.81
C GLY A 182 -2.36 -12.90 7.12
N PRO A 183 -2.96 -12.77 8.33
CA PRO A 183 -3.64 -11.55 8.76
C PRO A 183 -2.74 -10.31 8.66
N SER A 184 -3.32 -9.16 8.30
CA SER A 184 -2.55 -7.92 8.19
C SER A 184 -1.98 -7.44 9.53
N LEU A 185 -2.70 -7.70 10.62
CA LEU A 185 -2.29 -7.35 11.97
C LEU A 185 -1.55 -8.52 12.64
N GLY A 186 -0.49 -8.20 13.36
CA GLY A 186 0.30 -9.15 14.14
C GLY A 186 -0.49 -9.74 15.32
N ALA A 187 -0.04 -10.89 15.82
CA ALA A 187 -0.69 -11.60 16.93
C ALA A 187 -0.70 -10.83 18.27
N ALA A 188 0.15 -9.81 18.42
CA ALA A 188 0.27 -9.03 19.66
C ALA A 188 -1.01 -8.29 20.06
N GLU A 189 -1.95 -8.05 19.15
CA GLU A 189 -3.22 -7.40 19.45
C GLU A 189 -4.37 -8.37 19.76
N ARG A 190 -4.26 -9.66 19.40
CA ARG A 190 -5.33 -10.65 19.67
C ARG A 190 -5.47 -10.98 21.16
N SER A 191 -4.41 -10.78 21.95
CA SER A 191 -4.43 -11.06 23.39
C SER A 191 -5.12 -9.99 24.23
N LEU A 192 -5.47 -8.82 23.67
CA LEU A 192 -6.17 -7.76 24.40
C LEU A 192 -7.70 -7.81 24.24
N THR A 193 -8.20 -8.46 23.19
CA THR A 193 -9.66 -8.56 22.91
C THR A 193 -10.30 -9.88 23.36
N ASP A 194 -9.50 -10.90 23.70
CA ASP A 194 -10.02 -12.21 24.14
C ASP A 194 -10.11 -12.36 25.68
N ALA A 195 -9.83 -11.30 26.44
CA ALA A 195 -9.95 -11.33 27.89
C ALA A 195 -11.33 -10.83 28.36
N ARG A 196 -12.30 -11.74 28.50
CA ARG A 196 -13.42 -11.62 29.47
C ARG A 196 -13.94 -13.01 29.88
N PRO A 197 -14.62 -13.16 31.02
CA PRO A 197 -14.43 -12.52 32.33
C PRO A 197 -14.43 -13.56 33.47
N GLY A 198 -13.69 -13.30 34.56
CA GLY A 198 -13.97 -13.92 35.86
C GLY A 198 -13.21 -15.19 36.22
N GLU A 199 -11.96 -15.04 36.67
CA GLU A 199 -11.35 -15.97 37.63
C GLU A 199 -10.52 -15.15 38.64
N ARG A 200 -11.22 -14.52 39.59
CA ARG A 200 -10.66 -14.28 40.92
C ARG A 200 -11.41 -15.20 41.87
N SER A 201 -11.07 -16.48 41.83
CA SER A 201 -11.50 -17.45 42.82
C SER A 201 -10.43 -17.56 43.92
N GLY A 202 -10.83 -17.21 45.14
CA GLY A 202 -10.39 -17.81 46.39
C GLY A 202 -8.89 -17.94 46.65
N LEU A 203 -8.27 -16.89 47.21
CA LEU A 203 -7.17 -17.11 48.15
C LEU A 203 -7.77 -17.58 49.47
N GLN A 204 -7.87 -18.90 49.63
CA GLN A 204 -8.04 -19.56 50.92
C GLN A 204 -6.83 -19.18 51.81
N HIS A 205 -7.10 -18.41 52.86
CA HIS A 205 -6.23 -18.37 54.03
C HIS A 205 -6.39 -19.71 54.74
N ASN A 206 -5.35 -20.54 54.75
CA ASN A 206 -5.22 -21.62 55.71
C ASN A 206 -3.83 -21.55 56.35
N ASP A 207 -3.87 -21.50 57.67
CA ASP A 207 -2.78 -21.55 58.62
C ASP A 207 -1.79 -22.68 58.36
N LEU A 208 -0.49 -22.38 58.50
CA LEU A 208 0.48 -23.30 59.10
C LEU A 208 1.48 -22.48 59.94
N GLY A 209 1.32 -22.56 61.26
CA GLY A 209 2.36 -22.18 62.23
C GLY A 209 3.57 -23.10 62.13
N ILE A 210 4.76 -22.66 62.56
CA ILE A 210 5.41 -22.88 63.87
C ILE A 210 6.94 -22.83 63.55
N PRO A 211 7.86 -22.44 64.45
CA PRO A 211 7.76 -22.43 65.93
C PRO A 211 7.83 -21.07 66.62
#